data_AF-A0A7S1KCK4-F1
#
_entry.id   AF-A0A7S1KCK4-F1
#
_cell.length_a   1.000
_cell.length_b   1.000
_cell.length_c   1.000
_cell.angle_alpha   90.00
_cell.angle_beta   90.00
_cell.angle_gamma   90.00
#
_symmetry.space_group_name_H-M   'P 1'
#
loop_
_entity.id
_entity.type
_entity.pdbx_description
1 polymer ?
#
loop_
_entity_poly.entity_id
_entity_poly.type
_entity_poly.pdbx_seq_one_letter_code
_entity_poly.pdbx_strand_id
1 'polypeptide(L)'
;PALLLSSHFDSAVGSEGAADAGSGIAVLIEVLRNVLHSPPLRIPIIFLFNGGEEVGLKAAHGFITSHPWAKRVGGFLNLEAMGSTGKALLFNSGRGGYEWVSAYARASEGATYPYPFHPHASVVAEDIFKNGLVPGETDARIYRID
;
A
#
# COMPACT_ATOMS: atom_id res chain seq x y z
N PRO A 1 7.93 0.78 -16.99
CA PRO A 1 7.80 1.00 -15.53
C PRO A 1 7.01 -0.15 -14.92
N ALA A 2 7.29 -0.52 -13.67
CA ALA A 2 6.58 -1.53 -12.88
C ALA A 2 5.73 -0.86 -11.80
N LEU A 3 4.62 -1.50 -11.42
CA LEU A 3 3.85 -1.13 -10.23
C LEU A 3 4.40 -1.89 -9.02
N LEU A 4 4.75 -1.18 -7.96
CA LEU A 4 5.15 -1.78 -6.68
C LEU A 4 3.91 -1.98 -5.80
N LEU A 5 3.69 -3.19 -5.31
CA LEU A 5 2.72 -3.49 -4.26
C LEU A 5 3.49 -3.87 -3.00
N SER A 6 3.29 -3.12 -1.91
CA SER A 6 4.08 -3.24 -0.68
C SER A 6 3.19 -3.36 0.54
N SER A 7 3.65 -4.15 1.51
CA SER A 7 3.12 -4.23 2.88
C SER A 7 4.19 -4.88 3.76
N HIS A 8 4.24 -4.50 5.03
CA HIS A 8 5.20 -5.05 5.97
C HIS A 8 4.66 -6.28 6.70
N PHE A 9 5.54 -7.23 7.01
CA PHE A 9 5.18 -8.47 7.70
C PHE A 9 5.61 -8.50 9.17
N ASP A 10 6.43 -7.54 9.62
CA ASP A 10 6.75 -7.38 11.03
C ASP A 10 5.62 -6.70 11.81
N SER A 11 5.65 -6.82 13.13
CA SER A 11 4.68 -6.21 14.04
C SER A 11 5.38 -5.36 15.10
N ALA A 12 4.67 -4.33 15.58
CA ALA A 12 5.08 -3.54 16.72
C ALA A 12 5.31 -4.40 17.98
N VAL A 13 6.18 -3.92 18.87
CA VAL A 13 6.44 -4.56 20.16
C VAL A 13 5.15 -4.64 20.99
N GLY A 14 4.76 -5.85 21.36
CA GLY A 14 3.54 -6.10 22.13
C GLY A 14 2.26 -6.17 21.29
N SER A 15 2.38 -6.19 19.96
CA SER A 15 1.26 -6.39 19.03
C SER A 15 1.35 -7.76 18.37
N GLU A 16 0.18 -8.40 18.20
CA GLU A 16 0.02 -9.61 17.37
C GLU A 16 0.10 -9.30 15.86
N GLY A 17 0.04 -8.03 15.46
CA GLY A 17 0.24 -7.58 14.08
C GLY A 17 -0.86 -7.96 13.08
N ALA A 18 -2.03 -8.40 13.55
CA ALA A 18 -3.08 -8.91 12.67
C ALA A 18 -3.65 -7.85 11.73
N ALA A 19 -3.95 -6.66 12.25
CA ALA A 19 -4.34 -5.52 11.41
C ALA A 19 -3.11 -4.94 10.71
N ASP A 20 -2.10 -4.61 11.51
CA ASP A 20 -0.89 -3.86 11.18
C ASP A 20 0.35 -4.78 11.17
N ALA A 21 0.79 -5.30 10.02
CA ALA A 21 0.13 -5.24 8.71
C ALA A 21 -0.20 -6.64 8.13
N GLY A 22 -0.44 -7.64 8.99
CA GLY A 22 -0.82 -9.00 8.59
C GLY A 22 -2.01 -9.06 7.63
N SER A 23 -2.97 -8.15 7.78
CA SER A 23 -4.09 -8.00 6.85
C SER A 23 -3.65 -7.56 5.45
N GLY A 24 -2.71 -6.63 5.34
CA GLY A 24 -2.11 -6.19 4.08
C GLY A 24 -1.33 -7.31 3.40
N ILE A 25 -0.56 -8.08 4.16
CA ILE A 25 0.14 -9.27 3.67
C ILE A 25 -0.84 -10.29 3.07
N ALA A 26 -1.93 -10.59 3.79
CA ALA A 26 -2.95 -11.52 3.30
C ALA A 26 -3.58 -11.04 1.98
N VAL A 27 -3.88 -9.75 1.86
CA VAL A 27 -4.38 -9.14 0.61
C VAL A 27 -3.36 -9.29 -0.51
N LEU A 28 -2.09 -8.97 -0.28
CA LEU A 28 -1.04 -9.07 -1.31
C LEU A 28 -0.81 -10.50 -1.78
N ILE A 29 -0.87 -11.50 -0.89
CA ILE A 29 -0.78 -12.91 -1.26
C ILE A 29 -1.95 -13.32 -2.17
N GLU A 30 -3.18 -12.89 -1.84
CA GLU A 30 -4.34 -13.20 -2.66
C GLU A 30 -4.28 -12.48 -4.02
N VAL A 31 -3.82 -11.23 -4.06
CA VAL A 31 -3.57 -10.52 -5.33
C VAL A 31 -2.52 -11.26 -6.16
N LEU A 32 -1.40 -11.67 -5.56
CA LEU A 32 -0.37 -12.46 -6.26
C LEU A 32 -0.95 -13.77 -6.82
N ARG A 33 -1.72 -14.50 -6.01
CA ARG A 33 -2.40 -15.72 -6.45
C ARG A 33 -3.30 -15.45 -7.66
N ASN A 34 -4.10 -14.40 -7.65
CA ASN A 34 -4.98 -14.05 -8.77
C ASN A 34 -4.19 -13.65 -10.02
N VAL A 35 -3.09 -12.90 -9.87
CA VAL A 35 -2.20 -12.51 -10.97
C VAL A 35 -1.58 -13.75 -11.64
N LEU A 36 -1.14 -14.73 -10.86
CA LEU A 36 -0.54 -15.97 -11.38
C LEU A 36 -1.53 -16.82 -12.21
N HIS A 37 -2.83 -16.68 -11.97
CA HIS A 37 -3.89 -17.40 -12.69
C HIS A 37 -4.61 -16.54 -13.75
N SER A 38 -4.18 -15.29 -13.94
CA SER A 38 -4.76 -14.37 -14.91
C SER A 38 -3.95 -14.31 -16.21
N PRO A 39 -4.52 -13.83 -17.32
CA PRO A 39 -3.75 -13.52 -18.52
C PRO A 39 -2.61 -12.53 -18.21
N PRO A 40 -1.53 -12.53 -19.03
CA PRO A 40 -0.41 -11.62 -18.83
C PRO A 40 -0.83 -10.16 -18.69
N LEU A 41 -0.32 -9.50 -17.65
CA LEU A 41 -0.59 -8.09 -17.39
C LEU A 41 0.18 -7.19 -18.36
N ARG A 42 -0.39 -6.01 -18.64
CA ARG A 42 0.23 -4.99 -19.52
C ARG A 42 1.50 -4.38 -18.94
N ILE A 43 1.61 -4.37 -17.62
CA ILE A 43 2.78 -3.86 -16.89
C ILE A 43 3.25 -4.91 -15.88
N PRO A 44 4.56 -4.98 -15.60
CA PRO A 44 5.06 -5.83 -14.53
C PRO A 44 4.62 -5.31 -13.16
N ILE A 45 4.38 -6.24 -12.24
CA ILE A 45 4.13 -5.96 -10.83
C ILE A 45 5.33 -6.46 -10.02
N ILE A 46 5.80 -5.64 -9.09
CA ILE A 46 6.77 -6.03 -8.05
C ILE A 46 5.98 -6.17 -6.76
N PHE A 47 5.97 -7.37 -6.18
CA PHE A 47 5.46 -7.59 -4.83
C PHE A 47 6.61 -7.48 -3.84
N LEU A 48 6.45 -6.61 -2.84
CA LEU A 48 7.44 -6.37 -1.80
C LEU A 48 6.81 -6.64 -0.44
N PHE A 49 7.02 -7.87 0.04
CA PHE A 49 6.75 -8.27 1.41
C PHE A 49 7.99 -7.92 2.22
N ASN A 50 7.97 -6.78 2.91
CA ASN A 50 9.14 -6.26 3.59
C ASN A 50 8.99 -6.36 5.11
N GLY A 51 10.07 -6.08 5.85
CA GLY A 51 10.02 -6.08 7.30
C GLY A 51 10.86 -4.96 7.91
N GLY A 52 10.73 -4.77 9.21
CA GLY A 52 11.39 -3.70 9.92
C GLY A 52 10.82 -2.32 9.60
N GLU A 53 9.53 -2.27 9.26
CA GLU A 53 8.73 -1.04 9.18
C GLU A 53 8.68 -0.42 10.57
N GLU A 54 8.28 -1.24 11.54
CA GLU A 54 7.95 -0.86 12.93
C GLU A 54 9.20 -0.43 13.73
N VAL A 55 10.38 -0.71 13.17
CA VAL A 55 11.69 -0.32 13.71
C VAL A 55 12.41 0.71 12.84
N GLY A 56 11.67 1.44 12.00
CA GLY A 56 12.14 2.59 11.22
C GLY A 56 12.29 2.33 9.72
N LEU A 57 11.32 1.65 9.09
CA LEU A 57 11.18 1.54 7.62
C LEU A 57 12.40 0.93 6.90
N LYS A 58 13.13 0.04 7.58
CA LYS A 58 14.49 -0.35 7.18
C LYS A 58 14.53 -1.14 5.88
N ALA A 59 13.62 -2.10 5.68
CA ALA A 59 13.64 -2.89 4.45
C ALA A 59 13.11 -2.11 3.26
N ALA A 60 12.09 -1.25 3.42
CA ALA A 60 11.67 -0.34 2.36
C ALA A 60 12.83 0.56 1.90
N HIS A 61 13.59 1.11 2.86
CA HIS A 61 14.77 1.92 2.57
C HIS A 61 15.85 1.10 1.85
N GLY A 62 16.14 -0.11 2.33
CA GLY A 62 17.08 -1.02 1.68
C GLY A 62 16.66 -1.35 0.24
N PHE A 63 15.37 -1.60 0.00
CA PHE A 63 14.85 -1.88 -1.33
C PHE A 63 15.06 -0.70 -2.28
N ILE A 64 14.59 0.50 -1.93
CA ILE A 64 14.68 1.66 -2.81
C ILE A 64 16.12 2.07 -3.10
N THR A 65 17.00 2.02 -2.10
CA THR A 65 18.37 2.50 -2.25
C THR A 65 19.29 1.49 -2.92
N SER A 66 19.04 0.19 -2.75
CA SER A 66 20.04 -0.84 -3.09
C SER A 66 19.54 -1.87 -4.09
N HIS A 67 18.23 -2.11 -4.20
CA HIS A 67 17.72 -3.20 -5.04
C HIS A 67 17.64 -2.79 -6.52
N PRO A 68 18.15 -3.60 -7.48
CA PRO A 68 18.14 -3.25 -8.91
C PRO A 68 16.73 -2.98 -9.47
N TRP A 69 15.70 -3.65 -8.94
CA TRP A 69 14.32 -3.46 -9.39
C TRP A 69 13.71 -2.12 -8.96
N ALA A 70 14.26 -1.44 -7.94
CA ALA A 70 13.78 -0.12 -7.52
C ALA A 70 13.80 0.88 -8.69
N LYS A 71 14.83 0.81 -9.54
CA LYS A 71 14.97 1.65 -10.75
C LYS A 71 13.84 1.45 -11.79
N ARG A 72 13.06 0.37 -11.68
CA ARG A 72 11.96 0.06 -12.59
C ARG A 72 10.61 0.54 -12.04
N VAL A 73 10.52 0.89 -10.76
CA VAL A 73 9.27 1.33 -10.11
C VAL A 73 8.83 2.65 -10.74
N GLY A 74 7.61 2.67 -11.27
CA GLY A 74 6.97 3.88 -11.81
C GLY A 74 5.81 4.40 -10.96
N GLY A 75 5.39 3.63 -9.95
CA GLY A 75 4.32 3.95 -9.02
C GLY A 75 4.18 2.83 -7.99
N PHE A 76 3.52 3.10 -6.87
CA PHE A 76 3.36 2.13 -5.79
C PHE A 76 1.97 2.18 -5.16
N LEU A 77 1.54 1.05 -4.61
CA LEU A 77 0.46 0.94 -3.64
C LEU A 77 1.04 0.31 -2.37
N ASN A 78 0.94 1.02 -1.24
CA ASN A 78 1.32 0.51 0.07
C ASN A 78 0.05 0.17 0.85
N LEU A 79 -0.07 -1.07 1.32
CA LEU A 79 -1.18 -1.48 2.17
C LEU A 79 -0.77 -1.37 3.63
N GLU A 80 -1.53 -0.55 4.35
CA GLU A 80 -1.29 -0.20 5.74
C GLU A 80 -2.57 -0.25 6.57
N ALA A 81 -2.45 -0.56 7.85
CA ALA A 81 -3.55 -0.42 8.80
C ALA A 81 -3.62 0.99 9.42
N MET A 82 -4.77 1.62 9.29
CA MET A 82 -5.14 2.85 10.04
C MET A 82 -6.25 2.60 11.05
N GLY A 83 -6.36 1.34 11.48
CA GLY A 83 -7.46 0.81 12.28
C GLY A 83 -7.88 -0.57 11.80
N SER A 84 -8.71 -1.24 12.59
CA SER A 84 -9.16 -2.62 12.35
C SER A 84 -10.64 -2.73 11.91
N THR A 85 -11.33 -1.59 11.78
CA THR A 85 -12.76 -1.54 11.46
C THR A 85 -13.09 -0.42 10.48
N GLY A 86 -14.28 -0.46 9.89
CA GLY A 86 -14.73 0.55 8.93
C GLY A 86 -14.35 0.22 7.47
N LYS A 87 -14.41 1.23 6.61
CA LYS A 87 -14.11 1.10 5.18
C LYS A 87 -12.60 1.20 4.94
N ALA A 88 -12.09 0.48 3.95
CA ALA A 88 -10.73 0.70 3.46
C ALA A 88 -10.58 2.18 3.04
N LEU A 89 -9.55 2.84 3.59
CA LEU A 89 -9.35 4.28 3.47
C LEU A 89 -8.10 4.57 2.64
N LEU A 90 -8.25 5.33 1.57
CA LEU A 90 -7.15 6.04 0.94
C LEU A 90 -6.84 7.30 1.75
N PHE A 91 -5.77 7.25 2.54
CA PHE A 91 -5.31 8.37 3.38
C PHE A 91 -3.98 8.96 2.90
N ASN A 92 -3.39 8.47 1.82
CA ASN A 92 -2.15 9.02 1.30
C ASN A 92 -2.09 8.82 -0.22
N SER A 93 -2.45 9.87 -0.95
CA SER A 93 -2.50 9.85 -2.42
C SER A 93 -1.18 10.22 -3.10
N GLY A 94 -0.16 10.61 -2.34
CA GLY A 94 1.15 10.95 -2.89
C GLY A 94 1.16 12.23 -3.74
N ARG A 95 2.25 12.43 -4.49
CA ARG A 95 2.36 13.47 -5.52
C ARG A 95 1.71 12.94 -6.81
N GLY A 96 0.88 13.75 -7.48
CA GLY A 96 0.01 13.23 -8.55
C GLY A 96 -1.22 12.47 -7.99
N GLY A 97 -1.75 12.94 -6.85
CA GLY A 97 -2.87 12.28 -6.17
C GLY A 97 -4.15 12.19 -7.01
N TYR A 98 -4.35 13.08 -7.98
CA TYR A 98 -5.51 13.05 -8.86
C TYR A 98 -5.58 11.74 -9.66
N GLU A 99 -4.47 11.29 -10.22
CA GLU A 99 -4.37 10.09 -11.04
C GLU A 99 -4.65 8.83 -10.20
N TRP A 100 -4.10 8.77 -8.99
CA TRP A 100 -4.33 7.67 -8.04
C TRP A 100 -5.77 7.63 -7.55
N VAL A 101 -6.31 8.76 -7.11
CA VAL A 101 -7.71 8.88 -6.66
C VAL A 101 -8.67 8.53 -7.79
N SER A 102 -8.41 9.01 -9.01
CA SER A 102 -9.24 8.71 -10.18
C SER A 102 -9.16 7.25 -10.58
N ALA A 103 -7.98 6.61 -10.49
CA ALA A 103 -7.84 5.17 -10.71
C ALA A 103 -8.58 4.35 -9.64
N TYR A 104 -8.49 4.76 -8.37
CA TYR A 104 -9.19 4.14 -7.25
C TYR A 104 -10.71 4.25 -7.40
N ALA A 105 -11.21 5.41 -7.83
CA ALA A 105 -12.62 5.62 -8.14
C ALA A 105 -13.08 4.72 -9.31
N ARG A 106 -12.35 4.72 -10.44
CA ARG A 106 -12.72 3.89 -11.60
C ARG A 106 -12.67 2.39 -11.33
N ALA A 107 -11.75 1.93 -10.49
CA ALA A 107 -11.69 0.53 -10.09
C ALA A 107 -12.99 0.03 -9.41
N SER A 108 -13.81 0.96 -8.89
CA SER A 108 -15.12 0.67 -8.29
C SER A 108 -16.28 0.58 -9.27
N GLU A 109 -16.15 1.14 -10.48
CA GLU A 109 -17.26 1.32 -11.44
C GLU A 109 -17.76 0.01 -12.07
N GLY A 110 -17.10 -1.12 -11.81
CA GLY A 110 -17.52 -2.47 -12.25
C GLY A 110 -17.61 -3.51 -11.14
N ALA A 111 -17.44 -3.11 -9.87
CA ALA A 111 -17.50 -4.02 -8.73
C ALA A 111 -18.96 -4.28 -8.34
N THR A 112 -19.61 -5.17 -9.08
CA THR A 112 -20.98 -5.61 -8.81
C THR A 112 -20.91 -7.03 -8.22
N TYR A 113 -21.29 -7.17 -6.95
CA TYR A 113 -21.50 -8.43 -6.20
C TYR A 113 -20.25 -9.08 -5.54
N PRO A 114 -20.36 -9.60 -4.29
CA PRO A 114 -21.53 -9.56 -3.39
C PRO A 114 -21.72 -8.23 -2.66
N TYR A 115 -20.72 -7.32 -2.66
CA TYR A 115 -20.82 -6.01 -2.03
C TYR A 115 -20.35 -4.92 -3.00
N PRO A 116 -21.15 -3.87 -3.27
CA PRO A 116 -20.68 -2.73 -4.04
C PRO A 116 -19.44 -2.14 -3.36
N PHE A 117 -18.33 -2.09 -4.09
CA PHE A 117 -17.12 -1.47 -3.59
C PHE A 117 -17.34 0.05 -3.56
N HIS A 118 -17.28 0.64 -2.37
CA HIS A 118 -17.42 2.09 -2.19
C HIS A 118 -16.05 2.66 -1.83
N PRO A 119 -15.28 3.16 -2.81
CA PRO A 119 -13.97 3.74 -2.54
C PRO A 119 -14.13 4.87 -1.54
N HIS A 120 -13.30 4.86 -0.51
CA HIS A 120 -13.32 5.88 0.54
C HIS A 120 -11.95 6.54 0.63
N ALA A 121 -11.94 7.87 0.51
CA ALA A 121 -10.74 8.70 0.63
C ALA A 121 -11.05 9.87 1.56
N SER A 122 -10.05 10.33 2.32
CA SER A 122 -10.21 11.46 3.24
C SER A 122 -8.98 12.36 3.20
N VAL A 123 -9.17 13.59 2.73
CA VAL A 123 -8.13 14.63 2.77
C VAL A 123 -7.76 15.01 4.20
N VAL A 124 -8.72 14.93 5.13
CA VAL A 124 -8.46 15.18 6.55
C VAL A 124 -7.55 14.10 7.13
N ALA A 125 -7.78 12.82 6.78
CA ALA A 125 -6.90 11.74 7.22
C ALA A 125 -5.49 11.88 6.63
N GLU A 126 -5.40 12.30 5.36
CA GLU A 126 -4.13 12.59 4.71
C GLU A 126 -3.37 13.73 5.38
N ASP A 127 -4.05 14.82 5.74
CA ASP A 127 -3.43 15.94 6.45
C ASP A 127 -3.01 15.57 7.87
N ILE A 128 -3.82 14.80 8.60
CA ILE A 128 -3.47 14.28 9.93
C ILE A 128 -2.17 13.48 9.86
N PHE A 129 -2.05 12.58 8.89
CA PHE A 129 -0.88 11.73 8.74
C PHE A 129 0.36 12.52 8.28
N LYS A 130 0.21 13.39 7.27
CA LYS A 130 1.31 14.22 6.76
C LYS A 130 1.88 15.18 7.80
N ASN A 131 1.03 15.68 8.71
CA ASN A 131 1.46 16.59 9.76
C ASN A 131 1.94 15.85 11.02
N GLY A 132 2.06 14.52 11.00
CA GLY A 132 2.56 13.73 12.12
C GLY A 132 1.67 13.78 13.36
N LEU A 133 0.37 14.04 13.18
CA LEU A 133 -0.59 14.09 14.30
C LEU A 133 -0.97 12.69 14.80
N VAL A 134 -0.67 11.65 14.02
CA VAL A 134 -0.74 10.24 14.42
C VAL A 134 0.69 9.72 14.60
N PRO A 135 1.01 9.08 15.75
CA PRO A 135 2.29 8.41 15.92
C PRO A 135 2.41 7.25 14.94
N GLY A 136 3.49 7.21 14.17
CA GLY A 136 3.75 6.17 13.17
C GLY A 136 4.17 6.75 11.83
N GLU A 137 4.92 5.98 11.06
CA GLU A 137 5.18 6.27 9.65
C GLU A 137 4.67 5.10 8.81
N THR A 138 4.93 5.12 7.51
CA THR A 138 4.66 3.98 6.63
C THR A 138 5.76 3.92 5.60
N ASP A 139 5.98 2.74 5.02
CA ASP A 139 6.90 2.56 3.90
C ASP A 139 6.59 3.49 2.72
N ALA A 140 5.34 3.93 2.57
CA ALA A 140 4.94 4.91 1.57
C ALA A 140 5.78 6.20 1.65
N ARG A 141 6.30 6.58 2.83
CA ARG A 141 7.23 7.70 2.98
C ARG A 141 8.54 7.46 2.25
N ILE A 142 9.09 6.24 2.34
CA ILE A 142 10.36 5.88 1.71
C ILE A 142 10.24 5.78 0.20
N TYR A 143 9.08 5.34 -0.31
CA TYR A 143 8.85 5.20 -1.75
C TYR A 143 8.64 6.55 -2.46
N ARG A 144 8.38 7.62 -1.72
CA ARG A 144 8.34 8.99 -2.24
C ARG A 144 9.78 9.44 -2.48
N ILE A 145 10.22 9.35 -3.73
CA ILE A 145 11.48 9.95 -4.16
C ILE A 145 11.18 11.45 -4.31
N ASP A 146 11.49 12.21 -3.26
CA ASP A 146 11.53 13.67 -3.28
C ASP A 146 12.92 14.17 -3.69
#